data_AF-A0A915KW04-F1
#
_entry.id   AF-A0A915KW04-F1
#
_cell.length_a   1.000
_cell.length_b   1.000
_cell.length_c   1.000
_cell.angle_alpha   90.00
_cell.angle_beta   90.00
_cell.angle_gamma   90.00
#
_symmetry.space_group_name_H-M   'P 1'
#
loop_
_entity.id
_entity.type
_entity.pdbx_description
1 polymer ?
#
loop_
_entity_poly.entity_id
_entity_poly.type
_entity_poly.pdbx_seq_one_letter_code
_entity_poly.pdbx_strand_id
1 'polypeptide(L)'
;MLQHSECISQTQKNILLDKYACIIKEHDAKIEEYNSYIKALQEKNKDYRRKKGQYNHINYVKQKLIRSCGQLVCLGFNSVRQVRLNEEAKWPRANLRNGAYLCLTIDQLKFLDASTYAAPGFSLDTFMQAYRAKLTKAKFPYEYIDSFTKLDEQQLLPIERFFTCLRKEHISHKDASDAKLGMDAKLGQTSSWEWMPC
;
A
#
# COMPACT_ATOMS: atom_id res chain seq x y z
N MET A 1 -0.39 -6.77 -16.53
CA MET A 1 -0.71 -6.29 -15.16
C MET A 1 0.52 -5.93 -14.33
N LEU A 2 1.55 -6.78 -14.26
CA LEU A 2 2.74 -6.56 -13.41
C LEU A 2 3.51 -5.24 -13.68
N GLN A 3 3.80 -4.93 -14.95
CA GLN A 3 4.50 -3.69 -15.32
C GLN A 3 3.75 -2.42 -14.89
N HIS A 4 2.42 -2.48 -14.83
CA HIS A 4 1.60 -1.33 -14.47
C HIS A 4 1.59 -1.10 -12.95
N SER A 5 1.48 -2.18 -12.15
CA SER A 5 1.62 -2.08 -10.70
C SER A 5 3.02 -1.59 -10.29
N GLU A 6 4.06 -1.98 -11.04
CA GLU A 6 5.42 -1.47 -10.85
C GLU A 6 5.50 0.03 -11.15
N CYS A 7 4.91 0.49 -12.26
CA CYS A 7 4.87 1.91 -12.61
C CYS A 7 4.13 2.75 -11.56
N ILE A 8 2.97 2.30 -11.08
CA ILE A 8 2.22 2.95 -9.98
C ILE A 8 3.09 3.00 -8.72
N SER A 9 3.67 1.87 -8.33
CA SER A 9 4.50 1.75 -7.13
C SER A 9 5.72 2.69 -7.20
N GLN A 10 6.39 2.75 -8.35
CA GLN A 10 7.54 3.62 -8.56
C GLN A 10 7.16 5.10 -8.58
N THR A 11 6.03 5.45 -9.20
CA THR A 11 5.51 6.82 -9.22
C THR A 11 5.15 7.28 -7.80
N GLN A 12 4.42 6.44 -7.05
CA GLN A 12 4.08 6.69 -5.65
C GLN A 12 5.35 6.89 -4.81
N LYS A 13 6.34 6.02 -4.99
CA LYS A 13 7.62 6.10 -4.29
C LYS A 13 8.30 7.44 -4.55
N ASN A 14 8.35 7.90 -5.79
CA ASN A 14 8.97 9.18 -6.14
C ASN A 14 8.24 10.36 -5.48
N ILE A 15 6.90 10.39 -5.53
CA ILE A 15 6.08 11.44 -4.91
C ILE A 15 6.31 11.48 -3.39
N LEU A 16 6.31 10.31 -2.74
CA LEU A 16 6.51 10.24 -1.29
C LEU A 16 7.94 10.63 -0.90
N LEU A 17 8.95 10.20 -1.65
CA LEU A 17 10.33 10.59 -1.40
C LEU A 17 10.54 12.10 -1.56
N ASP A 18 9.91 12.71 -2.56
CA ASP A 18 9.96 14.16 -2.75
C ASP A 18 9.28 14.89 -1.59
N LYS A 19 8.07 14.44 -1.20
CA LYS A 19 7.34 14.98 -0.04
C LYS A 19 8.14 14.90 1.26
N TYR A 20 8.87 13.81 1.47
CA TYR A 20 9.67 13.58 2.68
C TYR A 20 11.14 13.98 2.50
N ALA A 21 11.53 14.63 1.40
CA ALA A 21 12.92 14.93 1.08
C ALA A 21 13.59 15.80 2.16
N CYS A 22 12.88 16.78 2.72
CA CYS A 22 13.42 17.63 3.80
C CYS A 22 13.75 16.80 5.05
N ILE A 23 12.84 15.93 5.47
CA ILE A 23 12.99 15.06 6.64
C ILE A 23 14.13 14.05 6.41
N ILE A 24 14.25 13.51 5.19
CA ILE A 24 15.34 12.59 4.84
C ILE A 24 16.69 13.33 4.93
N LYS A 25 16.78 14.55 4.39
CA LYS A 25 18.00 15.37 4.47
C LYS A 25 18.39 15.71 5.91
N GLU A 26 17.44 16.06 6.77
CA GLU A 26 17.69 16.29 8.19
C GLU A 26 18.21 15.04 8.90
N HIS A 27 17.63 13.88 8.59
CA HIS A 27 18.12 12.60 9.10
C HIS A 27 19.55 12.30 8.63
N ASP A 28 19.87 12.61 7.37
CA ASP A 28 21.21 12.42 6.81
C ASP A 28 22.25 13.31 7.48
N ALA A 29 21.95 14.60 7.66
CA ALA A 29 22.82 15.51 8.41
C ALA A 29 23.10 15.01 9.82
N LYS A 30 22.07 14.52 10.54
CA LYS A 30 22.24 13.92 11.87
C LYS A 30 23.10 12.66 11.82
N ILE A 31 22.86 11.77 10.85
CA ILE A 31 23.64 10.53 10.69
C ILE A 31 25.13 10.87 10.49
N GLU A 32 25.45 11.88 9.69
CA GLU A 32 26.82 12.35 9.46
C GLU A 32 27.46 12.95 10.72
N GLU A 33 26.72 13.77 11.47
CA GLU A 33 27.16 14.33 12.76
C GLU A 33 27.53 13.20 13.75
N TYR A 34 26.61 12.23 13.92
CA TYR A 34 26.83 11.08 14.80
C TYR A 34 28.00 10.21 14.32
N ASN A 35 28.16 10.00 13.03
CA ASN A 35 29.28 9.24 12.46
C ASN A 35 30.63 9.89 12.78
N SER A 36 30.72 11.20 12.62
CA SER A 36 31.93 11.96 12.92
C SER A 36 32.28 11.87 14.41
N TYR A 37 31.28 12.00 15.28
CA TYR A 37 31.46 11.87 16.74
C TYR A 37 31.88 10.46 17.16
N ILE A 38 31.27 9.41 16.59
CA ILE A 38 31.61 8.02 16.89
C ILE A 38 33.05 7.70 16.48
N LYS A 39 33.52 8.21 15.33
CA LYS A 39 34.91 8.04 14.89
C LYS A 39 35.92 8.72 15.81
N ALA A 40 35.56 9.86 16.40
CA ALA A 40 36.40 10.57 17.37
C ALA A 40 36.46 9.88 18.74
N LEU A 41 35.51 8.99 19.05
CA LEU A 41 35.45 8.26 20.31
C LEU A 41 36.11 6.89 20.25
N GLN A 42 36.78 6.52 21.34
CA GLN A 42 37.30 5.16 21.53
C GLN A 42 36.20 4.18 21.95
N GLU A 43 36.24 2.95 21.48
CA GLU A 43 35.20 1.92 21.71
C GLU A 43 35.01 1.54 23.19
N LYS A 44 36.03 1.77 24.02
CA LYS A 44 36.00 1.53 25.47
C LYS A 44 35.25 2.61 26.25
N ASN A 45 34.90 3.73 25.63
CA ASN A 45 34.17 4.83 26.28
C ASN A 45 32.68 4.49 26.43
N LYS A 46 32.08 4.77 27.60
CA LYS A 46 30.63 4.62 27.82
C LYS A 46 29.81 5.49 26.85
N ASP A 47 30.31 6.68 26.53
CA ASP A 47 29.66 7.59 25.57
C ASP A 47 29.66 7.05 24.14
N TYR A 48 30.67 6.28 23.76
CA TYR A 48 30.72 5.62 22.45
C TYR A 48 29.53 4.67 22.29
N ARG A 49 29.28 3.80 23.28
CA ARG A 49 28.17 2.83 23.23
C ARG A 49 26.81 3.53 23.15
N ARG A 50 26.60 4.57 23.96
CA ARG A 50 25.36 5.36 23.96
C ARG A 50 25.13 6.02 22.58
N LYS A 51 26.15 6.68 22.03
CA LYS A 51 26.04 7.38 20.74
C LYS A 51 25.91 6.41 19.57
N LYS A 52 26.59 5.26 19.60
CA LYS A 52 26.40 4.17 18.62
C LYS A 52 24.97 3.63 18.63
N GLY A 53 24.35 3.51 19.81
CA GLY A 53 22.94 3.15 19.93
C GLY A 53 22.01 4.17 19.27
N GLN A 54 22.24 5.47 19.52
CA GLN A 54 21.48 6.55 18.88
C GLN A 54 21.65 6.56 17.35
N TYR A 55 22.88 6.41 16.87
CA TYR A 55 23.18 6.29 15.44
C TYR A 55 22.40 5.14 14.79
N ASN A 56 22.46 3.94 15.38
CA ASN A 56 21.75 2.77 14.87
C ASN A 56 20.24 3.00 14.84
N HIS A 57 19.68 3.65 15.86
CA HIS A 57 18.25 3.94 15.92
C HIS A 57 17.82 4.93 14.82
N ILE A 58 18.56 6.03 14.64
CA ILE A 58 18.26 7.03 13.61
C ILE A 58 18.34 6.40 12.22
N ASN A 59 19.37 5.59 11.97
CA ASN A 59 19.56 4.92 10.70
C ASN A 59 18.43 3.89 10.43
N TYR A 60 18.01 3.15 11.47
CA TYR A 60 16.85 2.27 11.40
C TYR A 60 15.55 3.02 11.07
N VAL A 61 15.30 4.17 11.71
CA VAL A 61 14.11 5.00 11.45
C VAL A 61 14.12 5.51 10.01
N LYS A 62 15.27 6.01 9.51
CA LYS A 62 15.44 6.43 8.11
C LYS A 62 15.12 5.29 7.15
N GLN A 63 15.73 4.12 7.35
CA GLN A 63 15.50 2.96 6.49
C GLN A 63 14.03 2.51 6.51
N LYS A 64 13.39 2.54 7.68
CA LYS A 64 11.97 2.22 7.82
C LYS A 64 11.08 3.20 7.07
N LEU A 65 11.39 4.50 7.11
CA LEU A 65 10.67 5.52 6.35
C LEU A 65 10.81 5.29 4.84
N ILE A 66 12.05 5.13 4.34
CA ILE A 66 12.33 4.88 2.91
C ILE A 66 11.62 3.62 2.43
N ARG A 67 11.69 2.54 3.22
CA ARG A 67 10.97 1.30 2.92
C ARG A 67 9.47 1.53 2.83
N SER A 68 8.90 2.30 3.74
CA SER A 68 7.46 2.62 3.75
C SER A 68 7.06 3.47 2.53
N CYS A 69 7.94 4.35 2.04
CA CYS A 69 7.69 5.13 0.83
C CYS A 69 7.63 4.25 -0.44
N GLY A 70 8.39 3.15 -0.46
CA GLY A 70 8.37 2.17 -1.55
C GLY A 70 7.30 1.08 -1.40
N GLN A 71 6.45 1.14 -0.37
CA GLN A 71 5.36 0.18 -0.19
C GLN A 71 4.08 0.67 -0.89
N LEU A 72 3.58 -0.15 -1.81
CA LEU A 72 2.24 0.01 -2.37
C LEU A 72 1.22 -0.34 -1.29
N VAL A 73 0.34 0.62 -0.95
CA VAL A 73 -0.68 0.41 0.07
C VAL A 73 -2.02 0.10 -0.60
N CYS A 74 -2.53 -1.09 -0.36
CA CYS A 74 -3.88 -1.49 -0.75
C CYS A 74 -4.82 -1.26 0.43
N LEU A 75 -5.71 -0.28 0.29
CA LEU A 75 -6.77 0.00 1.25
C LEU A 75 -7.99 -0.87 0.95
N GLY A 76 -8.48 -1.61 1.94
CA GLY A 76 -9.71 -2.38 1.84
C GLY A 76 -10.44 -2.42 3.18
N PHE A 77 -11.73 -2.72 3.16
CA PHE A 77 -12.45 -3.11 4.37
C PHE A 77 -12.39 -4.63 4.49
N ASN A 78 -12.07 -5.14 5.69
CA ASN A 78 -12.03 -6.57 5.98
C ASN A 78 -10.96 -7.33 5.17
N SER A 79 -9.99 -6.59 4.61
CA SER A 79 -8.92 -7.09 3.74
C SER A 79 -7.98 -8.07 4.44
N VAL A 80 -7.94 -8.05 5.78
CA VAL A 80 -7.09 -8.96 6.56
C VAL A 80 -7.82 -10.23 6.99
N ARG A 81 -9.15 -10.19 7.18
CA ARG A 81 -9.92 -11.40 7.55
C ARG A 81 -10.10 -12.38 6.40
N GLN A 82 -10.11 -11.87 5.17
CA GLN A 82 -10.31 -12.72 3.97
C GLN A 82 -9.07 -13.49 3.55
N VAL A 83 -7.87 -13.05 3.99
CA VAL A 83 -6.65 -13.82 3.79
C VAL A 83 -6.58 -14.87 4.89
N ARG A 84 -7.01 -16.11 4.60
CA ARG A 84 -6.69 -17.26 5.45
C ARG A 84 -5.17 -17.42 5.44
N LEU A 85 -4.53 -16.97 6.51
CA LEU A 85 -3.13 -17.27 6.76
C LEU A 85 -3.07 -18.76 7.08
N ASN A 86 -2.51 -19.56 6.16
CA ASN A 86 -2.11 -20.92 6.52
C ASN A 86 -1.05 -20.79 7.63
N GLU A 87 -1.21 -21.54 8.74
CA GLU A 87 -0.28 -21.48 9.88
C GLU A 87 1.17 -21.82 9.49
N GLU A 88 1.35 -22.54 8.37
CA GLU A 88 2.64 -22.92 7.80
C GLU A 88 3.25 -21.83 6.90
N ALA A 89 2.46 -20.87 6.42
CA ALA A 89 2.94 -19.82 5.55
C ALA A 89 3.56 -18.69 6.39
N LYS A 90 4.89 -18.52 6.31
CA LYS A 90 5.63 -17.36 6.85
C LYS A 90 5.25 -16.01 6.22
N TRP A 91 4.22 -16.01 5.38
CA TRP A 91 3.84 -14.94 4.48
C TRP A 91 2.32 -14.97 4.28
N PRO A 92 1.61 -13.82 4.36
CA PRO A 92 2.06 -12.46 4.68
C PRO A 92 2.23 -12.18 6.19
N ARG A 93 3.04 -11.17 6.55
CA ARG A 93 3.21 -10.76 7.96
C ARG A 93 2.02 -9.96 8.47
N ALA A 94 1.35 -10.47 9.49
CA ALA A 94 0.28 -9.77 10.18
C ALA A 94 0.80 -8.75 11.19
N ASN A 95 0.24 -7.54 11.15
CA ASN A 95 0.45 -6.53 12.18
C ASN A 95 -0.85 -6.40 12.97
N LEU A 96 -0.79 -6.65 14.27
CA LEU A 96 -1.93 -6.58 15.17
C LEU A 96 -1.78 -5.42 16.16
N ARG A 97 -2.89 -4.85 16.58
CA ARG A 97 -2.99 -3.94 17.72
C ARG A 97 -4.18 -4.36 18.56
N ASN A 98 -3.94 -4.61 19.85
CA ASN A 98 -4.95 -5.08 20.79
C ASN A 98 -5.68 -6.35 20.29
N GLY A 99 -4.96 -7.28 19.68
CA GLY A 99 -5.53 -8.52 19.11
C GLY A 99 -6.31 -8.34 17.81
N ALA A 100 -6.51 -7.12 17.32
CA ALA A 100 -7.14 -6.86 16.04
C ALA A 100 -6.09 -6.71 14.93
N TYR A 101 -6.36 -7.31 13.77
CA TYR A 101 -5.52 -7.16 12.59
C TYR A 101 -5.63 -5.75 11.99
N LEU A 102 -4.51 -5.03 11.92
CA LEU A 102 -4.43 -3.71 11.28
C LEU A 102 -4.06 -3.81 9.80
N CYS A 103 -3.06 -4.62 9.49
CA CYS A 103 -2.58 -4.79 8.12
C CYS A 103 -1.79 -6.08 7.92
N LEU A 104 -1.81 -6.55 6.67
CA LEU A 104 -0.92 -7.59 6.18
C LEU A 104 0.18 -6.95 5.34
N THR A 105 1.43 -7.32 5.59
CA THR A 105 2.59 -6.80 4.86
C THR A 105 3.31 -7.92 4.12
N ILE A 106 3.55 -7.69 2.84
CA ILE A 106 4.18 -8.56 1.83
C ILE A 106 5.29 -7.72 1.20
N ASP A 107 6.53 -7.76 1.70
CA ASP A 107 7.65 -6.93 1.22
C ASP A 107 7.32 -5.48 0.80
N GLN A 108 6.99 -5.26 -0.47
CA GLN A 108 6.64 -3.98 -1.10
C GLN A 108 5.12 -3.69 -1.18
N LEU A 109 4.27 -4.57 -0.65
CA LEU A 109 2.82 -4.48 -0.68
C LEU A 109 2.27 -4.52 0.75
N LYS A 110 1.31 -3.65 1.04
CA LYS A 110 0.69 -3.56 2.37
C LYS A 110 -0.82 -3.47 2.24
N PHE A 111 -1.53 -4.48 2.72
CA PHE A 111 -2.98 -4.48 2.80
C PHE A 111 -3.41 -3.89 4.13
N LEU A 112 -3.94 -2.67 4.09
CA LEU A 112 -4.44 -1.95 5.26
C LEU A 112 -5.94 -2.21 5.41
N ASP A 113 -6.37 -2.55 6.62
CA ASP A 113 -7.80 -2.67 6.92
C ASP A 113 -8.34 -1.31 7.37
N ALA A 114 -9.02 -0.62 6.47
CA ALA A 114 -9.61 0.69 6.73
C ALA A 114 -10.73 0.63 7.79
N SER A 115 -11.34 -0.53 8.04
CA SER A 115 -12.35 -0.69 9.09
C SER A 115 -11.78 -0.45 10.50
N THR A 116 -10.47 -0.61 10.69
CA THR A 116 -9.80 -0.32 11.97
C THR A 116 -9.58 1.17 12.21
N TYR A 117 -9.71 1.99 11.17
CA TYR A 117 -9.57 3.46 11.23
C TYR A 117 -10.90 4.18 11.10
N ALA A 118 -11.94 3.49 10.64
CA ALA A 118 -13.29 4.01 10.56
C ALA A 118 -14.03 3.77 11.89
N ALA A 119 -14.87 4.73 12.28
CA ALA A 119 -15.79 4.50 13.39
C ALA A 119 -16.79 3.38 13.03
N PRO A 120 -17.36 2.66 14.01
CA PRO A 120 -18.40 1.67 13.76
C PRO A 120 -19.57 2.27 12.97
N GLY A 121 -20.10 1.53 12.00
CA GLY A 121 -21.22 1.96 11.16
C GLY A 121 -20.85 2.77 9.92
N PHE A 122 -19.56 3.07 9.71
CA PHE A 122 -19.11 3.75 8.49
C PHE A 122 -18.75 2.75 7.38
N SER A 123 -19.13 3.08 6.15
CA SER A 123 -18.77 2.31 4.96
C SER A 123 -17.42 2.75 4.38
N LEU A 124 -16.79 1.92 3.55
CA LEU A 124 -15.60 2.31 2.78
C LEU A 124 -15.87 3.56 1.92
N ASP A 125 -17.05 3.67 1.33
CA ASP A 125 -17.41 4.80 0.48
C ASP A 125 -17.48 6.09 1.30
N THR A 126 -18.10 6.04 2.49
CA THR A 126 -18.13 7.19 3.43
C THR A 126 -16.73 7.56 3.90
N PHE A 127 -15.88 6.56 4.17
CA PHE A 127 -14.48 6.78 4.54
C PHE A 127 -13.72 7.50 3.43
N MET A 128 -13.84 7.06 2.18
CA MET A 128 -13.17 7.68 1.03
C MET A 128 -13.68 9.11 0.75
N GLN A 129 -14.99 9.35 0.89
CA GLN A 129 -15.58 10.68 0.76
C GLN A 129 -15.00 11.67 1.77
N ALA A 130 -14.75 11.25 3.02
CA ALA A 130 -14.15 12.10 4.04
C ALA A 130 -12.74 12.61 3.64
N TYR A 131 -11.98 11.81 2.90
CA TYR A 131 -10.66 12.18 2.37
C TYR A 131 -10.71 12.85 0.99
N ARG A 132 -11.89 13.25 0.51
CA ARG A 132 -12.11 13.83 -0.83
C ARG A 132 -11.60 12.94 -1.97
N ALA A 133 -11.49 11.64 -1.73
CA ALA A 133 -11.08 10.70 -2.76
C ALA A 133 -12.28 10.42 -3.68
N LYS A 134 -12.09 10.61 -4.99
CA LYS A 134 -13.11 10.33 -6.02
C LYS A 134 -13.15 8.87 -6.45
N LEU A 135 -12.39 7.98 -5.80
CA LEU A 135 -12.26 6.59 -6.22
C LEU A 135 -13.59 5.84 -5.98
N THR A 136 -14.20 5.37 -7.05
CA THR A 136 -15.31 4.41 -7.01
C THR A 136 -14.78 3.03 -6.63
N LYS A 137 -15.46 2.38 -5.68
CA LYS A 137 -15.15 1.00 -5.28
C LYS A 137 -15.14 0.10 -6.52
N ALA A 138 -14.01 -0.55 -6.80
CA ALA A 138 -13.92 -1.53 -7.86
C ALA A 138 -14.92 -2.67 -7.60
N LYS A 139 -15.68 -3.04 -8.64
CA LYS A 139 -16.56 -4.21 -8.59
C LYS A 139 -15.69 -5.46 -8.78
N PHE A 140 -15.86 -6.43 -7.90
CA PHE A 140 -15.10 -7.68 -7.92
C PHE A 140 -16.06 -8.85 -8.18
N PRO A 141 -15.72 -9.80 -9.08
CA PRO A 141 -16.59 -10.92 -9.41
C PRO A 141 -16.41 -12.05 -8.39
N TYR A 142 -17.03 -11.88 -7.21
CA TYR A 142 -16.84 -12.74 -6.04
C TYR A 142 -17.20 -14.21 -6.32
N GLU A 143 -18.26 -14.43 -7.09
CA GLU A 143 -18.79 -15.75 -7.43
C GLU A 143 -17.95 -16.45 -8.50
N TYR A 144 -17.25 -15.68 -9.34
CA TYR A 144 -16.41 -16.25 -10.39
C TYR A 144 -15.04 -16.66 -9.86
N ILE A 145 -14.41 -15.83 -9.04
CA ILE A 145 -13.05 -16.07 -8.52
C ILE A 145 -13.13 -17.00 -7.30
N ASP A 146 -13.33 -18.27 -7.59
CA ASP A 146 -13.41 -19.37 -6.62
C ASP A 146 -12.10 -20.17 -6.49
N SER A 147 -11.12 -19.93 -7.38
CA SER A 147 -9.84 -20.62 -7.42
C SER A 147 -8.69 -19.67 -7.78
N PHE A 148 -7.47 -20.01 -7.33
CA PHE A 148 -6.28 -19.21 -7.63
C PHE A 148 -5.90 -19.23 -9.12
N THR A 149 -6.18 -20.31 -9.84
CA THR A 149 -5.86 -20.44 -11.27
C THR A 149 -6.59 -19.40 -12.14
N LYS A 150 -7.75 -18.91 -11.67
CA LYS A 150 -8.51 -17.87 -12.36
C LYS A 150 -7.88 -16.48 -12.29
N LEU A 151 -6.89 -16.27 -11.41
CA LEU A 151 -6.13 -15.02 -11.34
C LEU A 151 -5.10 -14.90 -12.48
N ASP A 152 -4.76 -16.01 -13.14
CA ASP A 152 -3.81 -16.04 -14.26
C ASP A 152 -4.50 -15.77 -15.62
N GLU A 153 -5.83 -15.67 -15.64
CA GLU A 153 -6.60 -15.37 -16.84
C GLU A 153 -6.30 -13.95 -17.35
N GLN A 154 -5.89 -13.84 -18.62
CA GLN A 154 -5.49 -12.56 -19.23
C GLN A 154 -6.65 -11.81 -19.89
N GLN A 155 -7.83 -12.42 -19.94
CA GLN A 155 -8.99 -11.86 -20.62
C GLN A 155 -9.88 -11.11 -19.63
N LEU A 156 -10.47 -10.01 -20.10
CA LEU A 156 -11.50 -9.30 -19.35
C LEU A 156 -12.70 -10.22 -19.15
N LEU A 157 -13.16 -10.30 -17.89
CA LEU A 157 -14.33 -11.09 -17.56
C LEU A 157 -15.58 -10.45 -18.16
N PRO A 158 -16.46 -11.26 -18.77
CA PRO A 158 -17.70 -10.73 -19.31
C PRO A 158 -18.67 -10.42 -18.15
N ILE A 159 -19.64 -9.53 -18.40
CA ILE A 159 -20.50 -8.92 -17.36
C ILE A 159 -21.24 -9.99 -16.54
N GLU A 160 -21.57 -11.11 -17.17
CA GLU A 160 -22.27 -12.23 -16.57
C GLU A 160 -21.50 -12.81 -15.39
N ARG A 161 -20.16 -12.74 -15.39
CA ARG A 161 -19.29 -13.22 -14.31
C ARG A 161 -19.29 -12.33 -13.08
N PHE A 162 -19.86 -11.12 -13.16
CA PHE A 162 -20.01 -10.20 -12.04
C PHE A 162 -21.37 -10.28 -11.35
N PHE A 163 -22.14 -11.34 -11.62
CA PHE A 163 -23.40 -11.59 -10.91
C PHE A 163 -23.14 -11.81 -9.42
N THR A 164 -23.82 -11.05 -8.55
CA THR A 164 -23.71 -11.28 -7.10
C THR A 164 -24.94 -11.98 -6.55
N CYS A 165 -24.75 -13.13 -5.87
CA CYS A 165 -25.85 -13.85 -5.21
C CYS A 165 -26.49 -12.99 -4.09
N LEU A 166 -25.71 -12.10 -3.49
CA LEU A 166 -26.15 -11.21 -2.42
C LEU A 166 -27.15 -10.15 -2.90
N ARG A 167 -26.93 -9.56 -4.08
CA ARG A 167 -27.80 -8.51 -4.64
C ARG A 167 -28.74 -9.03 -5.73
N LYS A 168 -28.52 -10.26 -6.20
CA LYS A 168 -29.24 -10.92 -7.31
C LYS A 168 -29.25 -10.08 -8.60
N GLU A 169 -28.18 -9.34 -8.84
CA GLU A 169 -28.03 -8.47 -9.99
C GLU A 169 -26.59 -8.54 -10.53
N HIS A 170 -26.45 -8.24 -11.82
CA HIS A 170 -25.17 -7.97 -12.47
C HIS A 170 -24.75 -6.52 -12.24
N ILE A 171 -23.47 -6.23 -12.46
CA ILE A 171 -23.00 -4.85 -12.52
C ILE A 171 -23.62 -4.12 -13.72
N SER A 172 -23.73 -2.79 -13.62
CA SER A 172 -24.25 -2.00 -14.74
C SER A 172 -23.27 -1.99 -15.92
N HIS A 173 -23.76 -1.76 -17.15
CA HIS A 173 -22.88 -1.56 -18.31
C HIS A 173 -21.89 -0.41 -18.11
N LYS A 174 -22.25 0.61 -17.33
CA LYS A 174 -21.36 1.70 -16.94
C LYS A 174 -20.23 1.20 -16.02
N ASP A 175 -20.55 0.42 -14.99
CA ASP A 175 -19.54 -0.18 -14.11
C ASP A 175 -18.61 -1.14 -14.87
N ALA A 176 -19.15 -1.89 -15.84
CA ALA A 176 -18.37 -2.77 -16.70
C ALA A 176 -17.45 -1.97 -17.64
N SER A 177 -17.92 -0.84 -18.17
CA SER A 177 -17.11 0.09 -18.95
C SER A 177 -16.02 0.75 -18.12
N ASP A 178 -16.29 1.12 -16.86
CA ASP A 178 -15.31 1.69 -15.95
C ASP A 178 -14.24 0.66 -15.56
N ALA A 179 -14.64 -0.61 -15.35
CA ALA A 179 -13.72 -1.73 -15.17
C ALA A 179 -12.85 -1.96 -16.42
N LYS A 180 -13.43 -1.77 -17.61
CA LYS A 180 -12.76 -1.88 -18.91
C LYS A 180 -11.82 -0.70 -19.18
N LEU A 181 -12.22 0.55 -18.93
CA LEU A 181 -11.37 1.75 -18.98
C LEU A 181 -10.20 1.68 -17.99
N GLY A 182 -10.43 1.13 -16.80
CA GLY A 182 -9.38 0.83 -15.83
C GLY A 182 -8.39 -0.26 -16.27
N MET A 183 -8.68 -1.01 -17.34
CA MET A 183 -7.78 -1.98 -17.98
C MET A 183 -7.25 -1.50 -19.35
N ASP A 184 -8.04 -0.77 -20.14
CA ASP A 184 -7.68 -0.27 -21.47
C ASP A 184 -6.77 0.97 -21.40
N ALA A 185 -6.95 1.85 -20.39
CA ALA A 185 -5.96 2.87 -20.03
C ALA A 185 -4.60 2.26 -19.61
N LYS A 186 -4.53 0.92 -19.45
CA LYS A 186 -3.30 0.17 -19.17
C LYS A 186 -2.72 -0.54 -20.41
N LEU A 187 -3.35 -0.46 -21.58
CA LEU A 187 -2.88 -1.10 -22.83
C LEU A 187 -2.70 -0.13 -24.01
N GLY A 188 -3.09 1.14 -23.89
CA GLY A 188 -2.90 2.12 -24.95
C GLY A 188 -2.60 3.53 -24.43
N GLN A 189 -1.43 4.04 -24.83
CA GLN A 189 -1.04 5.46 -24.90
C GLN A 189 -0.70 6.19 -23.59
N THR A 190 0.59 6.50 -23.50
CA THR A 190 1.16 7.72 -22.95
C THR A 190 0.45 8.95 -23.52
N SER A 191 -0.30 9.69 -22.71
CA SER A 191 -0.61 11.09 -23.03
C SER A 191 -0.61 11.91 -21.74
N SER A 192 0.44 12.74 -21.65
CA SER A 192 0.59 13.95 -20.84
C SER A 192 -0.48 14.23 -19.78
N TRP A 193 -0.14 14.02 -18.51
CA TRP A 193 -0.85 14.66 -17.41
C TRP A 193 -0.30 16.09 -17.26
N GLU A 194 -0.84 17.02 -18.03
CA GLU A 194 -0.68 18.44 -17.72
C GLU A 194 -1.43 18.73 -16.42
N TRP A 195 -0.67 19.24 -15.45
CA TRP A 195 -1.16 19.79 -14.20
C TRP A 195 -2.09 20.98 -14.50
N MET A 196 -3.37 20.88 -14.12
CA MET A 196 -4.18 22.07 -13.92
C MET A 196 -3.97 22.59 -12.49
N PRO A 197 -3.55 23.85 -12.30
CA PRO A 197 -3.32 24.43 -10.98
C PRO A 197 -4.64 24.89 -10.33
N CYS A 198 -4.67 24.69 -9.01
CA CYS A 198 -5.55 25.28 -7.98
C CYS A 198 -7.06 25.05 -8.08
#